data_AF-A0A397QDL0-F1
#
_entry.id   AF-A0A397QDL0-F1
#
_cell.length_a   1.000
_cell.length_b   1.000
_cell.length_c   1.000
_cell.angle_alpha   90.00
_cell.angle_beta   90.00
_cell.angle_gamma   90.00
#
_symmetry.space_group_name_H-M   'P 1'
#
loop_
_entity.id
_entity.type
_entity.pdbx_description
1 polymer ?
#
loop_
_entity_poly.entity_id
_entity_poly.type
_entity_poly.pdbx_seq_one_letter_code
_entity_poly.pdbx_strand_id
1 'polypeptide(L)'
;MMRAVLAAVFAVGLAAPAAAEPAETLELRVGEPAEIALEANPTTGYQWRIDKDASEGLDKLDITDLGTGEPESKRLGAPTVHRWRLAPRAPGSARLELIYLRAWEDKPPRRRQSYDITITN
;
A
#
# COMPACT_ATOMS: atom_id res chain seq x y z
N MET A 1 12.55 -23.59 11.48
CA MET A 1 13.08 -22.64 10.47
C MET A 1 11.89 -22.07 9.73
N MET A 2 11.48 -20.83 10.05
CA MET A 2 10.28 -20.20 9.48
C MET A 2 10.64 -19.71 8.07
N ARG A 3 10.02 -20.31 7.04
CA ARG A 3 10.17 -19.85 5.64
C ARG A 3 9.19 -18.71 5.45
N ALA A 4 9.68 -17.47 5.49
CA ALA A 4 8.89 -16.31 5.07
C ALA A 4 8.70 -16.41 3.55
N VAL A 5 7.47 -16.62 3.09
CA VAL A 5 7.12 -16.46 1.69
C VAL A 5 6.86 -14.97 1.48
N LEU A 6 7.80 -14.29 0.82
CA LEU A 6 7.67 -12.87 0.47
C LEU A 6 6.79 -12.79 -0.79
N ALA A 7 5.49 -12.50 -0.61
CA ALA A 7 4.65 -12.12 -1.73
C ALA A 7 4.90 -10.63 -2.04
N ALA A 8 5.65 -10.35 -3.10
CA ALA A 8 5.80 -9.00 -3.63
C ALA A 8 4.79 -8.81 -4.76
N VAL A 9 3.74 -8.03 -4.49
CA VAL A 9 2.81 -7.59 -5.53
C VAL A 9 3.38 -6.33 -6.17
N PHE A 10 3.60 -6.36 -7.49
CA PHE A 10 3.97 -5.21 -8.29
C PHE A 10 2.80 -4.77 -9.16
N ALA A 11 2.22 -3.61 -8.88
CA ALA A 11 1.22 -3.00 -9.75
C ALA A 11 1.93 -2.17 -10.86
N VAL A 12 1.80 -2.59 -12.12
CA VAL A 12 2.24 -1.82 -13.29
C VAL A 12 1.08 -0.95 -13.78
N GLY A 13 1.14 0.36 -13.55
CA GLY A 13 0.07 1.29 -13.92
C GLY A 13 0.31 1.96 -15.29
N LEU A 14 -0.43 1.54 -16.32
CA LEU A 14 -0.62 2.33 -17.55
C LEU A 14 -1.79 3.30 -17.32
N ALA A 15 -1.57 4.61 -17.48
CA ALA A 15 -2.54 5.64 -17.13
C ALA A 15 -3.82 5.59 -18.02
N ALA A 16 -4.96 5.31 -17.39
CA ALA A 16 -6.31 5.45 -17.93
C ALA A 16 -7.13 6.44 -17.06
N PRO A 17 -8.21 7.06 -17.57
CA PRO A 17 -8.93 8.10 -16.83
C PRO A 17 -9.80 7.51 -15.71
N ALA A 18 -9.63 8.04 -14.49
CA ALA A 18 -10.52 8.13 -13.31
C ALA A 18 -11.74 7.18 -13.14
N ALA A 19 -11.70 5.94 -13.62
CA ALA A 19 -12.42 4.86 -12.97
C ALA A 19 -11.71 4.60 -11.63
N ALA A 20 -12.45 4.47 -10.53
CA ALA A 20 -11.88 3.93 -9.30
C ALA A 20 -11.25 2.58 -9.67
N GLU A 21 -9.93 2.45 -9.52
CA GLU A 21 -9.29 1.17 -9.77
C GLU A 21 -9.95 0.12 -8.87
N PRO A 22 -10.27 -1.07 -9.38
CA PRO A 22 -10.89 -2.10 -8.57
C PRO A 22 -9.97 -2.41 -7.38
N ALA A 23 -10.57 -2.66 -6.22
CA ALA A 23 -9.79 -3.08 -5.06
C ALA A 23 -9.05 -4.37 -5.37
N GLU A 24 -7.78 -4.44 -4.96
CA GLU A 24 -6.97 -5.63 -5.10
C GLU A 24 -7.27 -6.58 -3.93
N THR A 25 -7.47 -7.87 -4.20
CA THR A 25 -7.71 -8.85 -3.14
C THR A 25 -6.38 -9.41 -2.62
N LEU A 26 -6.19 -9.41 -1.30
CA LEU A 26 -5.08 -10.07 -0.63
C LEU A 26 -5.58 -11.18 0.29
N GLU A 27 -5.03 -12.38 0.14
CA GLU A 27 -5.25 -13.48 1.08
C GLU A 27 -4.01 -13.63 1.97
N LEU A 28 -4.19 -13.42 3.27
CA LEU A 28 -3.13 -13.51 4.26
C LEU A 28 -3.44 -14.60 5.30
N ARG A 29 -2.41 -15.07 5.99
CA ARG A 29 -2.54 -16.00 7.11
C ARG A 29 -1.98 -15.40 8.38
N VAL A 30 -2.60 -15.71 9.53
CA VAL A 30 -2.08 -15.28 10.83
C VAL A 30 -0.65 -15.75 11.02
N GLY A 31 0.25 -14.81 11.37
CA GLY A 31 1.68 -15.07 11.54
C GLY A 31 2.51 -15.02 10.25
N GLU A 32 1.89 -14.87 9.08
CA GLU A 32 2.56 -14.72 7.79
C GLU A 32 2.47 -13.26 7.30
N PRO A 33 3.53 -12.45 7.50
CA PRO A 33 3.51 -11.05 7.07
C PRO A 33 3.66 -10.92 5.55
N ALA A 34 3.00 -9.90 5.00
CA ALA A 34 3.12 -9.48 3.61
C ALA A 34 3.63 -8.03 3.51
N GLU A 35 4.03 -7.61 2.32
CA GLU A 35 4.48 -6.24 2.04
C GLU A 35 3.71 -5.66 0.86
N ILE A 36 3.17 -4.46 1.04
CA ILE A 36 2.61 -3.65 -0.04
C ILE A 36 3.69 -2.69 -0.52
N ALA A 37 3.83 -2.57 -1.84
CA ALA A 37 4.82 -1.74 -2.49
C ALA A 37 4.16 -0.91 -3.60
N LEU A 38 4.11 0.41 -3.43
CA LEU A 38 3.50 1.32 -4.41
C LEU A 38 4.52 2.31 -4.95
N GLU A 39 4.48 2.54 -6.27
CA GLU A 39 5.30 3.57 -6.90
C GLU A 39 5.02 4.95 -6.30
N ALA A 40 6.10 5.66 -6.01
CA ALA A 40 6.11 7.00 -5.45
C ALA A 40 7.13 7.88 -6.20
N ASN A 41 6.88 9.18 -6.18
CA ASN A 41 7.82 10.18 -6.68
C ASN A 41 7.90 11.36 -5.70
N PRO A 42 8.73 11.25 -4.65
CA PRO A 42 8.81 12.26 -3.58
C PRO A 42 9.31 13.62 -4.08
N THR A 43 10.03 13.68 -5.22
CA THR A 43 10.50 14.95 -5.81
C THR A 43 9.33 15.86 -6.22
N THR A 44 8.17 15.28 -6.45
CA THR A 44 6.94 16.02 -6.77
C THR A 44 6.17 16.44 -5.53
N GLY A 45 6.61 16.09 -4.32
CA GLY A 45 5.92 16.44 -3.08
C GLY A 45 4.70 15.58 -2.73
N TYR A 46 4.31 14.67 -3.62
CA TYR A 46 3.25 13.70 -3.31
C TYR A 46 3.78 12.58 -2.41
N GLN A 47 2.93 12.13 -1.50
CA GLN A 47 3.21 11.04 -0.58
C GLN A 47 2.00 10.12 -0.48
N TRP A 48 2.26 8.82 -0.30
CA TRP A 48 1.22 7.88 0.05
C TRP A 48 0.92 7.95 1.54
N ARG A 49 -0.34 7.72 1.90
CA ARG A 49 -0.81 7.62 3.29
C ARG A 49 -1.95 6.63 3.38
N ILE A 50 -2.12 6.04 4.57
CA ILE A 50 -3.33 5.28 4.89
C ILE A 50 -4.47 6.28 5.14
N ASP A 51 -5.57 6.11 4.42
CA ASP A 51 -6.83 6.77 4.69
C ASP A 51 -7.57 5.98 5.78
N LYS A 52 -7.41 6.42 7.04
CA LYS A 52 -7.98 5.73 8.19
C LYS A 52 -9.50 5.79 8.22
N ASP A 53 -10.10 6.83 7.63
CA ASP A 53 -11.55 7.03 7.65
C ASP A 53 -12.24 6.16 6.59
N ALA A 54 -11.53 5.84 5.51
CA ALA A 54 -12.01 4.93 4.46
C ALA A 54 -11.57 3.46 4.65
N SER A 55 -10.68 3.19 5.61
CA SER A 55 -10.21 1.83 5.93
C SER A 55 -11.07 1.18 7.02
N GLU A 56 -11.20 -0.14 6.96
CA GLU A 56 -12.02 -0.92 7.90
C GLU A 56 -11.26 -2.17 8.38
N GLY A 57 -11.52 -2.60 9.63
CA GLY A 57 -10.99 -3.86 10.16
C GLY A 57 -9.47 -3.89 10.38
N LEU A 58 -8.79 -2.73 10.37
CA LEU A 58 -7.33 -2.64 10.52
C LEU A 58 -6.81 -3.14 11.88
N ASP A 59 -7.67 -3.32 12.89
CA ASP A 59 -7.33 -3.92 14.18
C ASP A 59 -6.73 -5.33 14.06
N LYS A 60 -7.07 -6.05 12.98
CA LYS A 60 -6.61 -7.41 12.67
C LYS A 60 -5.22 -7.46 12.05
N LEU A 61 -4.66 -6.31 11.69
CA LEU A 61 -3.36 -6.16 11.06
C LEU A 61 -2.45 -5.30 11.95
N ASP A 62 -1.21 -5.72 12.12
CA ASP A 62 -0.13 -4.81 12.48
C ASP A 62 0.46 -4.22 11.21
N ILE A 63 0.22 -2.93 10.98
CA ILE A 63 0.68 -2.21 9.79
C ILE A 63 1.87 -1.35 10.18
N THR A 64 3.02 -1.64 9.59
CA THR A 64 4.26 -0.86 9.74
C THR A 64 4.55 -0.12 8.45
N ASP A 65 4.57 1.21 8.50
CA ASP A 65 5.06 2.05 7.41
C ASP A 65 6.59 1.95 7.34
N LEU A 66 7.12 1.42 6.23
CA LEU A 66 8.55 1.27 5.98
C LEU A 66 9.13 2.46 5.20
N GLY A 67 8.29 3.43 4.83
CA GLY A 67 8.66 4.64 4.12
C GLY A 67 8.89 4.46 2.63
N THR A 68 9.29 5.57 2.00
CA THR A 68 9.71 5.59 0.59
C THR A 68 11.18 5.22 0.48
N GLY A 69 11.48 4.14 -0.22
CA GLY A 69 12.84 3.70 -0.47
C GLY A 69 13.64 4.66 -1.37
N GLU A 70 14.95 4.46 -1.41
CA GLU A 70 15.81 5.19 -2.34
C GLU A 70 15.48 4.83 -3.80
N PRO A 71 15.65 5.78 -4.74
CA PRO A 71 15.44 5.49 -6.14
C PRO A 71 16.44 4.46 -6.64
N GLU A 72 16.00 3.55 -7.51
CA GLU A 72 16.85 2.49 -8.08
C GLU A 72 18.04 3.03 -8.89
N SER A 73 18.04 4.32 -9.26
CA SER A 73 19.17 4.98 -9.87
C SER A 73 19.34 6.42 -9.36
N LYS A 74 20.56 6.96 -9.46
CA LYS A 74 20.89 8.34 -9.09
C LYS A 74 20.32 9.41 -10.06
N ARG A 75 19.48 9.02 -11.03
CA ARG A 75 18.85 9.97 -11.96
C ARG A 75 17.71 10.69 -11.25
N LEU A 76 17.62 12.00 -11.42
CA LEU A 76 16.49 12.79 -10.93
C LEU A 76 15.19 12.29 -11.57
N GLY A 77 14.19 11.99 -10.73
CA GLY A 77 12.90 11.48 -11.16
C GLY A 77 12.82 9.96 -11.38
N ALA A 78 13.85 9.20 -11.04
CA ALA A 78 13.77 7.74 -11.00
C ALA A 78 12.63 7.30 -10.06
N PRO A 79 11.83 6.28 -10.44
CA PRO A 79 10.74 5.80 -9.61
C PRO A 79 11.29 5.32 -8.26
N THR A 80 10.59 5.71 -7.20
CA THR A 80 10.81 5.18 -5.85
C THR A 80 9.61 4.32 -5.49
N VAL A 81 9.72 3.53 -4.43
CA VAL A 81 8.62 2.70 -3.94
C VAL A 81 8.38 3.03 -2.48
N HIS A 82 7.13 3.28 -2.12
CA HIS A 82 6.68 3.39 -0.74
C HIS A 82 6.15 2.04 -0.26
N ARG A 83 6.56 1.60 0.94
CA ARG A 83 6.27 0.24 1.40
C ARG A 83 5.63 0.20 2.78
N TRP A 84 4.70 -0.74 2.95
CA TRP A 84 4.14 -1.10 4.26
C TRP A 84 4.26 -2.59 4.47
N ARG A 85 4.65 -2.99 5.69
CA ARG A 85 4.55 -4.36 6.15
C ARG A 85 3.20 -4.58 6.83
N LEU A 86 2.47 -5.60 6.39
CA LEU A 86 1.24 -6.07 7.00
C LEU A 86 1.52 -7.36 7.77
N ALA A 87 1.29 -7.39 9.07
CA ALA A 87 1.42 -8.58 9.90
C ALA A 87 0.03 -8.99 10.44
N PRO A 88 -0.60 -10.05 9.91
CA PRO A 88 -1.93 -10.47 10.34
C PRO A 88 -1.92 -11.06 11.75
N ARG A 89 -2.84 -10.58 12.59
CA ARG A 89 -2.97 -10.97 14.01
C ARG A 89 -4.18 -11.84 14.31
N ALA A 90 -5.26 -11.70 13.55
CA ALA A 90 -6.50 -12.43 13.76
C ALA A 90 -7.22 -12.68 12.43
N PRO A 91 -7.91 -13.81 12.26
CA PRO A 91 -8.69 -14.10 11.07
C PRO A 91 -9.88 -13.14 10.91
N GLY A 92 -10.35 -12.98 9.68
CA GLY A 92 -11.46 -12.10 9.33
C GLY A 92 -11.18 -11.33 8.04
N SER A 93 -11.85 -10.19 7.87
CA SER A 93 -11.66 -9.31 6.72
C SER A 93 -11.21 -7.92 7.16
N ALA A 94 -10.42 -7.28 6.34
CA ALA A 94 -10.01 -5.89 6.49
C ALA A 94 -10.00 -5.20 5.12
N ARG A 95 -10.26 -3.90 5.10
CA ARG A 95 -10.14 -3.07 3.91
C ARG A 95 -9.11 -1.98 4.19
N LEU A 96 -8.07 -1.94 3.36
CA LEU A 96 -7.01 -0.94 3.48
C LEU A 96 -7.08 0.03 2.30
N GLU A 97 -7.27 1.31 2.62
CA GLU A 97 -7.31 2.40 1.65
C GLU A 97 -6.04 3.24 1.74
N LEU A 98 -5.35 3.37 0.61
CA LEU A 98 -4.14 4.18 0.48
C LEU A 98 -4.42 5.35 -0.47
N ILE A 99 -3.98 6.55 -0.09
CA ILE A 99 -4.20 7.78 -0.85
C ILE A 99 -2.88 8.48 -1.14
N TYR A 100 -2.73 8.97 -2.38
CA TYR A 100 -1.53 9.67 -2.85
C TYR A 100 -1.82 11.16 -3.05
N LEU A 101 -1.32 12.01 -2.16
CA LEU A 101 -1.62 13.46 -2.16
C LEU A 101 -0.45 14.32 -1.71
N ARG A 102 -0.57 15.64 -1.90
CA ARG A 102 0.31 16.65 -1.29
C ARG A 102 -0.41 17.21 -0.08
N ALA A 103 0.17 17.04 1.11
CA ALA A 103 -0.49 17.43 2.36
C ALA A 103 -0.77 18.94 2.50
N TRP A 104 -0.10 19.79 1.71
CA TRP A 104 -0.27 21.25 1.72
C TRP A 104 -1.22 21.77 0.63
N GLU A 105 -1.73 20.91 -0.26
CA GLU A 105 -2.72 21.30 -1.25
C GLU A 105 -4.11 20.86 -0.79
N ASP A 106 -5.06 21.79 -0.78
CA ASP A 106 -6.47 21.47 -0.59
C ASP A 106 -7.08 20.94 -1.89
N LYS A 107 -6.70 19.71 -2.24
CA LYS A 107 -7.17 19.00 -3.43
C LYS A 107 -7.41 17.53 -3.10
N PRO A 108 -8.33 16.87 -3.82
CA PRO A 108 -8.51 15.43 -3.67
C PRO A 108 -7.22 14.66 -3.97
N PRO A 109 -7.05 13.45 -3.39
CA PRO A 109 -5.92 12.60 -3.72
C PRO A 109 -5.80 12.36 -5.22
N ARG A 110 -4.56 12.41 -5.71
CA ARG A 110 -4.27 12.19 -7.13
C ARG A 110 -4.41 10.72 -7.51
N ARG A 111 -4.12 9.81 -6.58
CA ARG A 111 -4.33 8.37 -6.74
C ARG A 111 -4.91 7.79 -5.47
N ARG A 112 -5.61 6.67 -5.63
CA ARG A 112 -6.09 5.82 -4.54
C ARG A 112 -5.71 4.38 -4.90
N GLN A 113 -5.39 3.59 -3.89
CA GLN A 113 -5.20 2.15 -4.01
C GLN A 113 -5.95 1.48 -2.88
N SER A 114 -6.84 0.56 -3.23
CA SER A 114 -7.69 -0.15 -2.29
C SER A 114 -7.28 -1.62 -2.22
N TYR A 115 -7.26 -2.20 -1.03
CA TYR A 115 -7.02 -3.62 -0.80
C TYR A 115 -8.14 -4.24 0.04
N ASP A 116 -8.79 -5.27 -0.52
CA ASP A 116 -9.71 -6.12 0.22
C ASP A 116 -8.95 -7.35 0.73
N ILE A 117 -8.74 -7.41 2.04
CA ILE A 117 -7.84 -8.36 2.70
C ILE A 117 -8.67 -9.42 3.41
N THR A 118 -8.46 -10.68 3.06
CA THR A 118 -9.00 -11.84 3.78
C THR A 118 -7.88 -12.48 4.59
N ILE A 119 -8.09 -12.62 5.89
CA ILE A 119 -7.13 -13.20 6.83
C ILE A 119 -7.67 -14.55 7.30
N THR A 120 -6.86 -15.58 7.09
CA THR A 120 -7.13 -16.96 7.51
C THR A 120 -6.16 -17.41 8.60
N ASN A 121 -6.41 -18.57 9.19
CA ASN A 121 -5.48 -19.19 10.14
C ASN A 121 -4.35 -19.97 9.46
#